data_AF-A0AAU9Q0L7-F1
#
_entry.id   AF-A0AAU9Q0L7-F1
#
_cell.length_a   1.000
_cell.length_b   1.000
_cell.length_c   1.000
_cell.angle_alpha   90.00
_cell.angle_beta   90.00
_cell.angle_gamma   90.00
#
_symmetry.space_group_name_H-M   'P 1'
#
loop_
_entity.id
_entity.type
_entity.pdbx_description
1 polymer ?
#
loop_
_entity_poly.entity_id
_entity_poly.type
_entity_poly.pdbx_seq_one_letter_code
_entity_poly.pdbx_strand_id
1 'polypeptide(L)'
;MRIALTFFLMVFSIISNAGQSVEDKLFTDLNNAIDALGSRIAICSKNSTKNKPDEETLKFAKQRLEELTPVLAHINYLAIERCSFSEKKELAYSMLIAKNNAKRQSTLELVEATEKMTFPFNTESQAKFDALSGEIKTFLTNSSFFSKPFDVLAFYETVADM
;
A
#
# COMPACT_ATOMS: atom_id res chain seq x y z
N MET A 1 5.72 59.28 3.58
CA MET A 1 6.49 58.01 3.73
C MET A 1 5.88 56.96 4.64
N ARG A 2 5.03 57.29 5.64
CA ARG A 2 4.41 56.26 6.52
C ARG A 2 3.36 55.37 5.84
N ILE A 3 2.56 55.92 4.92
CA ILE A 3 1.48 55.19 4.21
C ILE A 3 2.03 54.13 3.23
N ALA A 4 3.16 54.41 2.58
CA ALA A 4 3.80 53.47 1.67
C ALA A 4 4.40 52.26 2.40
N LEU A 5 4.92 52.47 3.63
CA LEU A 5 5.50 51.41 4.45
C LEU A 5 4.43 50.45 5.00
N THR A 6 3.26 50.97 5.41
CA THR A 6 2.13 50.14 5.86
C THR A 6 1.48 49.35 4.73
N PHE A 7 1.39 49.92 3.51
CA PHE A 7 0.91 49.19 2.35
C PHE A 7 1.86 48.04 1.97
N PHE A 8 3.18 48.28 2.02
CA PHE A 8 4.18 47.24 1.75
C PHE A 8 4.09 46.09 2.77
N LEU A 9 3.99 46.39 4.07
CA LEU A 9 3.88 45.37 5.11
C LEU A 9 2.59 44.53 5.03
N MET A 10 1.44 45.13 4.69
CA MET A 10 0.21 44.38 4.47
C MET A 10 0.30 43.43 3.27
N VAL A 11 0.91 43.85 2.16
CA VAL A 11 1.05 42.98 0.97
C VAL A 11 1.99 41.79 1.23
N PHE A 12 3.09 41.98 1.98
CA PHE A 12 3.98 40.87 2.37
C PHE A 12 3.34 39.87 3.35
N SER A 13 2.43 40.35 4.21
CA SER A 13 1.73 39.50 5.19
C SER A 13 0.73 38.55 4.51
N ILE A 14 0.07 39.00 3.44
CA ILE A 14 -0.91 38.20 2.68
C ILE A 14 -0.22 37.07 1.91
N ILE A 15 0.96 37.35 1.33
CA ILE A 15 1.74 36.35 0.56
C ILE A 15 2.29 35.26 1.48
N SER A 16 2.73 35.63 2.69
CA SER A 16 3.27 34.67 3.67
C SER A 16 2.19 33.71 4.19
N ASN A 17 0.99 34.22 4.49
CA ASN A 17 -0.14 33.38 4.93
C ASN A 17 -0.65 32.43 3.84
N ALA A 18 -0.63 32.85 2.57
CA ALA A 18 -1.00 31.99 1.45
C ALA A 18 -0.02 30.82 1.28
N GLY A 19 1.29 31.08 1.39
CA GLY A 19 2.32 30.03 1.36
C GLY A 19 2.17 29.01 2.51
N GLN A 20 1.90 29.50 3.72
CA GLN A 20 1.68 28.63 4.88
C GLN A 20 0.42 27.77 4.74
N SER A 21 -0.67 28.34 4.24
CA SER A 21 -1.92 27.64 3.91
C SER A 21 -1.73 26.53 2.87
N VAL A 22 -0.93 26.78 1.82
CA VAL A 22 -0.60 25.76 0.81
C VAL A 22 0.20 24.60 1.42
N GLU A 23 1.22 24.90 2.21
CA GLU A 23 2.03 23.87 2.88
C GLU A 23 1.20 23.03 3.86
N ASP A 24 0.34 23.68 4.66
CA ASP A 24 -0.53 22.98 5.62
C ASP A 24 -1.53 22.07 4.89
N LYS A 25 -2.04 22.52 3.74
CA LYS A 25 -2.90 21.69 2.89
C LYS A 25 -2.16 20.48 2.35
N LEU A 26 -0.96 20.66 1.77
CA LEU A 26 -0.16 19.55 1.24
C LEU A 26 0.15 18.51 2.32
N PHE A 27 0.53 18.96 3.52
CA PHE A 27 0.78 18.08 4.65
C PHE A 27 -0.48 17.33 5.09
N THR A 28 -1.62 18.02 5.17
CA THR A 28 -2.91 17.43 5.57
C THR A 28 -3.41 16.41 4.54
N ASP A 29 -3.37 16.75 3.25
CA ASP A 29 -3.80 15.88 2.16
C ASP A 29 -2.95 14.60 2.12
N LEU A 30 -1.64 14.71 2.36
CA LEU A 30 -0.75 13.56 2.44
C LEU A 30 -1.08 12.66 3.64
N ASN A 31 -1.26 13.22 4.83
CA ASN A 31 -1.64 12.43 6.02
C ASN A 31 -2.99 11.73 5.83
N ASN A 32 -3.99 12.44 5.29
CA ASN A 32 -5.31 11.85 5.02
C ASN A 32 -5.21 10.65 4.05
N ALA A 33 -4.34 10.74 3.03
CA ALA A 33 -4.13 9.65 2.10
C ALA A 33 -3.40 8.45 2.74
N ILE A 34 -2.43 8.72 3.64
CA ILE A 34 -1.76 7.68 4.43
C ILE A 34 -2.76 6.96 5.33
N ASP A 35 -3.60 7.71 6.05
CA ASP A 35 -4.63 7.17 6.94
C ASP A 35 -5.68 6.36 6.18
N ALA A 36 -6.09 6.82 4.99
CA ALA A 36 -7.01 6.09 4.13
C ALA A 36 -6.44 4.73 3.69
N LEU A 37 -5.17 4.71 3.27
CA LEU A 37 -4.49 3.46 2.92
C LEU A 37 -4.36 2.53 4.14
N GLY A 38 -3.91 3.05 5.29
CA GLY A 38 -3.81 2.27 6.52
C GLY A 38 -5.13 1.65 6.95
N SER A 39 -6.21 2.43 6.87
CA SER A 39 -7.58 1.98 7.16
C SER A 39 -8.03 0.88 6.20
N ARG A 40 -7.74 1.03 4.90
CA ARG A 40 -8.07 0.01 3.90
C ARG A 40 -7.30 -1.29 4.14
N ILE A 41 -6.00 -1.21 4.42
CA ILE A 41 -5.18 -2.39 4.76
C ILE A 41 -5.74 -3.12 5.98
N ALA A 42 -6.15 -2.40 7.03
CA ALA A 42 -6.79 -3.00 8.21
C ALA A 42 -8.09 -3.74 7.86
N ILE A 43 -8.91 -3.18 6.97
CA ILE A 43 -10.13 -3.85 6.46
C ILE A 43 -9.76 -5.12 5.68
N CYS A 44 -8.78 -5.04 4.78
CA CYS A 44 -8.30 -6.18 4.01
C CYS A 44 -7.79 -7.31 4.92
N SER A 45 -7.01 -6.97 5.96
CA SER A 45 -6.54 -7.91 6.97
C SER A 45 -7.68 -8.49 7.81
N LYS A 46 -8.72 -7.73 8.13
CA LYS A 46 -9.89 -8.30 8.84
C LYS A 46 -10.64 -9.32 7.97
N ASN A 47 -10.73 -9.07 6.67
CA ASN A 47 -11.38 -9.97 5.72
C ASN A 47 -10.56 -11.24 5.45
N SER A 48 -9.24 -11.21 5.64
CA SER A 48 -8.38 -12.38 5.42
C SER A 48 -8.76 -13.58 6.29
N THR A 49 -9.19 -13.33 7.54
CA THR A 49 -9.62 -14.37 8.49
C THR A 49 -10.92 -15.07 8.07
N LYS A 50 -11.71 -14.42 7.20
CA LYS A 50 -12.99 -14.92 6.69
C LYS A 50 -12.83 -15.63 5.34
N ASN A 51 -11.73 -15.41 4.65
CA ASN A 51 -11.45 -16.06 3.37
C ASN A 51 -11.04 -17.51 3.65
N LYS A 52 -11.83 -18.48 3.18
CA LYS A 52 -11.58 -19.91 3.39
C LYS A 52 -11.31 -20.58 2.04
N PRO A 53 -10.31 -21.48 1.96
CA PRO A 53 -10.04 -22.22 0.74
C PRO A 53 -11.18 -23.19 0.44
N ASP A 54 -11.46 -23.40 -0.84
CA ASP A 54 -12.34 -24.47 -1.29
C ASP A 54 -11.57 -25.81 -1.35
N GLU A 55 -12.32 -26.90 -1.57
CA GLU A 55 -11.78 -28.26 -1.60
C GLU A 55 -10.73 -28.44 -2.72
N GLU A 56 -10.94 -27.79 -3.87
CA GLU A 56 -9.99 -27.82 -4.99
C GLU A 56 -8.66 -27.15 -4.60
N THR A 57 -8.73 -25.99 -3.96
CA THR A 57 -7.57 -25.24 -3.46
C THR A 57 -6.80 -26.05 -2.41
N LEU A 58 -7.50 -26.71 -1.48
CA LEU A 58 -6.86 -27.57 -0.47
C LEU A 58 -6.18 -28.78 -1.11
N LYS A 59 -6.86 -29.45 -2.05
CA LYS A 59 -6.31 -30.60 -2.78
C LYS A 59 -5.07 -30.21 -3.59
N PHE A 60 -5.12 -29.08 -4.30
CA PHE A 60 -3.99 -28.54 -5.05
C PHE A 60 -2.82 -28.23 -4.11
N ALA A 61 -3.09 -27.55 -2.99
CA ALA A 61 -2.05 -27.15 -2.06
C ALA A 61 -1.36 -28.32 -1.37
N LYS A 62 -2.13 -29.35 -0.98
CA LYS A 62 -1.58 -30.57 -0.38
C LYS A 62 -0.58 -31.28 -1.30
N GLN A 63 -0.83 -31.27 -2.61
CA GLN A 63 0.05 -31.91 -3.60
C GLN A 63 1.32 -31.09 -3.90
N ARG A 64 1.36 -29.81 -3.51
CA ARG A 64 2.37 -28.83 -3.92
C ARG A 64 2.92 -28.00 -2.75
N LEU A 65 2.82 -28.52 -1.52
CA LEU A 65 3.11 -27.74 -0.31
C LEU A 65 4.54 -27.17 -0.31
N GLU A 66 5.53 -27.94 -0.75
CA GLU A 66 6.93 -27.50 -0.83
C GLU A 66 7.13 -26.34 -1.81
N GLU A 67 6.42 -26.36 -2.94
CA GLU A 67 6.48 -25.32 -3.97
C GLU A 67 5.73 -24.05 -3.54
N LEU A 68 4.64 -24.22 -2.78
CA LEU A 68 3.80 -23.11 -2.31
C LEU A 68 4.38 -22.38 -1.10
N THR A 69 4.91 -23.10 -0.12
CA THR A 69 5.43 -22.54 1.13
C THR A 69 6.30 -21.29 0.92
N PRO A 70 7.31 -21.27 0.03
CA PRO A 70 8.16 -20.10 -0.17
C PRO A 70 7.47 -18.89 -0.80
N VAL A 71 6.28 -19.05 -1.38
CA VAL A 71 5.57 -18.01 -2.14
C VAL A 71 4.26 -17.55 -1.51
N LEU A 72 3.71 -18.26 -0.51
CA LEU A 72 2.42 -17.92 0.11
C LEU A 72 2.35 -16.47 0.60
N ALA A 73 3.43 -15.99 1.25
CA ALA A 73 3.52 -14.60 1.70
C ALA A 73 3.43 -13.60 0.54
N HIS A 74 4.06 -13.90 -0.59
CA HIS A 74 4.01 -13.06 -1.78
C HIS A 74 2.62 -13.07 -2.43
N ILE A 75 1.97 -14.23 -2.51
CA ILE A 75 0.61 -14.35 -3.05
C ILE A 75 -0.37 -13.53 -2.21
N ASN A 76 -0.28 -13.62 -0.88
CA ASN A 76 -1.11 -12.80 0.01
C ASN A 76 -0.78 -11.31 -0.11
N TYR A 77 0.51 -10.95 -0.26
CA TYR A 77 0.91 -9.57 -0.54
C TYR A 77 0.23 -9.03 -1.81
N LEU A 78 0.26 -9.77 -2.93
CA LEU A 78 -0.43 -9.37 -4.16
C LEU A 78 -1.95 -9.21 -3.95
N ALA A 79 -2.56 -10.05 -3.12
CA ALA A 79 -3.97 -9.94 -2.81
C ALA A 79 -4.30 -8.70 -1.93
N ILE A 80 -3.44 -8.36 -0.98
CA ILE A 80 -3.54 -7.11 -0.20
C ILE A 80 -3.36 -5.90 -1.12
N GLU A 81 -2.36 -5.91 -1.99
CA GLU A 81 -2.10 -4.85 -2.97
C GLU A 81 -3.31 -4.58 -3.86
N ARG A 82 -3.97 -5.64 -4.35
CA ARG A 82 -5.23 -5.51 -5.12
C ARG A 82 -6.35 -4.94 -4.26
N CYS A 83 -6.48 -5.41 -3.02
CA CYS A 83 -7.51 -4.96 -2.08
C CYS A 83 -7.38 -3.49 -1.71
N SER A 84 -6.15 -2.95 -1.64
CA SER A 84 -5.87 -1.56 -1.29
C SER A 84 -5.43 -0.68 -2.47
N PHE A 85 -5.61 -1.17 -3.71
CA PHE A 85 -5.06 -0.52 -4.89
C PHE A 85 -5.58 0.91 -5.08
N SER A 86 -6.88 1.14 -4.83
CA SER A 86 -7.48 2.46 -5.01
C SER A 86 -6.83 3.49 -4.09
N GLU A 87 -6.76 3.22 -2.80
CA GLU A 87 -6.16 4.12 -1.81
C GLU A 87 -4.65 4.27 -2.02
N LYS A 88 -3.95 3.19 -2.40
CA LYS A 88 -2.51 3.26 -2.73
C LYS A 88 -2.23 4.19 -3.92
N LYS A 89 -3.10 4.16 -4.93
CA LYS A 89 -3.03 5.05 -6.09
C LYS A 89 -3.29 6.51 -5.69
N GLU A 90 -4.30 6.79 -4.87
CA GLU A 90 -4.55 8.15 -4.37
C GLU A 90 -3.36 8.68 -3.54
N LEU A 91 -2.77 7.84 -2.69
CA LEU A 91 -1.54 8.20 -1.96
C LEU A 91 -0.39 8.54 -2.90
N ALA A 92 -0.17 7.75 -3.96
CA ALA A 92 0.88 8.03 -4.94
C ALA A 92 0.68 9.40 -5.62
N TYR A 93 -0.57 9.77 -5.92
CA TYR A 93 -0.89 11.11 -6.44
C TYR A 93 -0.62 12.21 -5.42
N SER A 94 -1.07 12.07 -4.18
CA SER A 94 -0.81 13.05 -3.11
C SER A 94 0.69 13.24 -2.88
N MET A 95 1.47 12.15 -2.88
CA MET A 95 2.92 12.21 -2.76
C MET A 95 3.57 12.94 -3.93
N LEU A 96 3.14 12.69 -5.18
CA LEU A 96 3.68 13.38 -6.36
C LEU A 96 3.40 14.88 -6.31
N ILE A 97 2.19 15.28 -5.89
CA ILE A 97 1.82 16.68 -5.72
C ILE A 97 2.69 17.31 -4.62
N ALA A 98 2.82 16.66 -3.46
CA ALA A 98 3.64 17.15 -2.35
C ALA A 98 5.12 17.28 -2.75
N LYS A 99 5.70 16.27 -3.41
CA LYS A 99 7.10 16.26 -3.85
C LYS A 99 7.46 17.41 -4.79
N ASN A 100 6.51 17.84 -5.62
CA ASN A 100 6.73 18.92 -6.59
C ASN A 100 6.41 20.32 -6.05
N ASN A 101 5.60 20.44 -5.00
CA ASN A 101 5.06 21.73 -4.55
C ASN A 101 5.44 22.10 -3.12
N ALA A 102 5.83 21.13 -2.28
CA ALA A 102 6.20 21.38 -0.90
C ALA A 102 7.60 21.99 -0.81
N LYS A 103 7.73 22.98 0.07
CA LYS A 103 8.98 23.61 0.49
C LYS A 103 9.28 23.32 1.95
N ARG A 104 8.28 22.91 2.73
CA ARG A 104 8.45 22.55 4.14
C ARG A 104 9.15 21.19 4.26
N GLN A 105 10.29 21.18 4.93
CA GLN A 105 11.11 19.99 5.14
C GLN A 105 10.31 18.81 5.73
N SER A 106 9.44 19.05 6.71
CA SER A 106 8.62 18.00 7.31
C SER A 106 7.66 17.32 6.33
N THR A 107 7.16 18.05 5.33
CA THR A 107 6.29 17.49 4.28
C THR A 107 7.10 16.61 3.34
N LEU A 108 8.32 17.04 2.98
CA LEU A 108 9.23 16.26 2.14
C LEU A 108 9.70 14.98 2.84
N GLU A 109 10.03 15.07 4.13
CA GLU A 109 10.37 13.91 4.97
C GLU A 109 9.22 12.92 5.08
N LEU A 110 7.97 13.41 5.21
CA LEU A 110 6.79 12.57 5.20
C LEU A 110 6.63 11.83 3.86
N VAL A 111 6.87 12.50 2.73
CA VAL A 111 6.90 11.85 1.41
C VAL A 111 7.96 10.75 1.37
N GLU A 112 9.20 11.04 1.75
CA GLU A 112 10.30 10.07 1.69
C GLU A 112 10.07 8.85 2.59
N ALA A 113 9.59 9.07 3.81
CA ALA A 113 9.26 8.00 4.73
C ALA A 113 8.13 7.12 4.18
N THR A 114 7.09 7.74 3.65
CA THR A 114 5.95 7.03 3.06
C THR A 114 6.35 6.24 1.82
N GLU A 115 7.19 6.81 0.96
CA GLU A 115 7.71 6.13 -0.25
C GLU A 115 8.41 4.81 0.12
N LYS A 116 9.30 4.86 1.11
CA LYS A 116 10.05 3.69 1.59
C LYS A 116 9.16 2.63 2.22
N MET A 117 8.12 3.03 2.94
CA MET A 117 7.24 2.09 3.66
C MET A 117 6.18 1.44 2.75
N THR A 118 5.65 2.19 1.79
CA THR A 118 4.47 1.77 1.01
C THR A 118 4.82 1.13 -0.33
N PHE A 119 5.98 1.43 -0.89
CA PHE A 119 6.42 0.91 -2.19
C PHE A 119 7.71 0.07 -2.09
N PRO A 120 7.80 -0.92 -1.17
CA PRO A 120 8.98 -1.75 -1.06
C PRO A 120 9.10 -2.71 -2.25
N PHE A 121 10.34 -2.90 -2.71
CA PHE A 121 10.69 -3.96 -3.67
C PHE A 121 11.10 -5.22 -2.89
N ASN A 122 10.21 -6.21 -2.75
CA ASN A 122 10.60 -7.54 -2.25
C ASN A 122 10.97 -8.45 -3.43
N THR A 123 12.27 -8.50 -3.74
CA THR A 123 12.79 -9.21 -4.92
C THR A 123 12.87 -10.72 -4.74
N GLU A 124 13.08 -11.24 -3.52
CA GLU A 124 13.32 -12.68 -3.33
C GLU A 124 12.03 -13.49 -3.43
N SER A 125 10.98 -13.11 -2.70
CA SER A 125 9.70 -13.84 -2.75
C SER A 125 9.04 -13.69 -4.13
N GLN A 126 9.23 -12.54 -4.78
CA GLN A 126 8.82 -12.33 -6.16
C GLN A 126 9.57 -13.27 -7.11
N ALA A 127 10.90 -13.36 -7.02
CA ALA A 127 11.69 -14.26 -7.87
C ALA A 127 11.27 -15.72 -7.72
N LYS A 128 10.94 -16.17 -6.50
CA LYS A 128 10.43 -17.53 -6.25
C LYS A 128 9.06 -17.74 -6.89
N PHE A 129 8.16 -16.76 -6.81
CA PHE A 129 6.87 -16.81 -7.49
C PHE A 129 7.05 -16.83 -9.02
N ASP A 130 7.93 -16.00 -9.55
CA ASP A 130 8.26 -15.92 -10.97
C ASP A 130 8.99 -17.18 -11.49
N ALA A 131 9.59 -17.99 -10.62
CA ALA A 131 10.19 -19.26 -10.98
C ALA A 131 9.19 -20.44 -11.04
N LEU A 132 7.97 -20.28 -10.53
CA LEU A 132 6.95 -21.33 -10.56
C LEU A 132 6.60 -21.75 -12.00
N SER A 133 6.19 -23.00 -12.16
CA SER A 133 5.68 -23.51 -13.42
C SER A 133 4.44 -22.75 -13.88
N GLY A 134 4.19 -22.73 -15.20
CA GLY A 134 3.04 -22.03 -15.77
C GLY A 134 1.70 -22.54 -15.25
N GLU A 135 1.58 -23.84 -15.03
CA GLU A 135 0.38 -24.48 -14.45
C GLU A 135 0.09 -23.95 -13.05
N ILE A 136 1.11 -23.93 -12.17
CA ILE A 136 0.95 -23.49 -10.79
C ILE A 136 0.60 -22.00 -10.75
N LYS A 137 1.32 -21.16 -11.50
CA LYS A 137 0.98 -19.74 -11.57
C LYS A 137 -0.46 -19.51 -12.02
N THR A 138 -0.90 -20.25 -13.06
CA THR A 138 -2.25 -20.14 -13.59
C THR A 138 -3.30 -20.49 -12.53
N PHE A 139 -3.09 -21.56 -11.77
CA PHE A 139 -3.98 -21.91 -10.66
C PHE A 139 -4.01 -20.81 -9.60
N LEU A 140 -2.84 -20.34 -9.16
CA LEU A 140 -2.71 -19.31 -8.14
C LEU A 140 -3.34 -17.98 -8.55
N THR A 141 -3.25 -17.59 -9.83
CA THR A 141 -3.84 -16.34 -10.34
C THR A 141 -5.33 -16.43 -10.57
N ASN A 142 -5.86 -17.61 -10.85
CA ASN A 142 -7.28 -17.82 -11.16
C ASN A 142 -8.11 -18.30 -9.97
N SER A 143 -7.46 -18.77 -8.90
CA SER A 143 -8.12 -19.21 -7.68
C SER A 143 -8.85 -18.05 -6.98
N SER A 144 -10.14 -18.27 -6.67
CA SER A 144 -10.95 -17.33 -5.89
C SER A 144 -10.34 -17.08 -4.50
N PHE A 145 -9.75 -18.10 -3.89
CA PHE A 145 -9.10 -17.99 -2.58
C PHE A 145 -7.86 -17.10 -2.64
N PHE A 146 -6.90 -17.41 -3.50
CA PHE A 146 -5.64 -16.66 -3.62
C PHE A 146 -5.80 -15.26 -4.23
N SER A 147 -6.94 -14.97 -4.87
CA SER A 147 -7.26 -13.63 -5.38
C SER A 147 -7.58 -12.61 -4.27
N LYS A 148 -7.86 -13.07 -3.05
CA LYS A 148 -8.26 -12.24 -1.91
C LYS A 148 -7.27 -12.43 -0.76
N PRO A 149 -7.08 -11.42 0.12
CA PRO A 149 -6.26 -11.58 1.31
C PRO A 149 -6.69 -12.83 2.10
N PHE A 150 -5.72 -13.56 2.64
CA PHE A 150 -5.95 -14.77 3.41
C PHE A 150 -4.96 -14.88 4.57
N ASP A 151 -5.31 -15.68 5.56
CA ASP A 151 -4.41 -15.99 6.67
C ASP A 151 -3.39 -17.03 6.21
N VAL A 152 -2.16 -16.58 5.94
CA VAL A 152 -1.08 -17.42 5.42
C VAL A 152 -0.73 -18.54 6.39
N LEU A 153 -0.67 -18.25 7.69
CA LEU A 153 -0.30 -19.23 8.70
C LEU A 153 -1.41 -20.26 8.87
N ALA A 154 -2.66 -19.82 9.06
CA ALA A 154 -3.78 -20.73 9.22
C ALA A 154 -4.00 -21.60 7.97
N PHE A 155 -3.76 -21.05 6.77
CA PHE A 155 -3.80 -21.84 5.53
C PHE A 155 -2.71 -22.91 5.51
N TYR A 156 -1.46 -22.54 5.83
CA TYR A 156 -0.35 -23.49 5.88
C TYR A 156 -0.61 -24.62 6.88
N GLU A 157 -1.04 -24.29 8.10
CA GLU A 157 -1.39 -25.26 9.14
C GLU A 157 -2.49 -26.21 8.66
N THR A 158 -3.56 -25.66 8.06
CA THR A 158 -4.65 -26.47 7.51
C THR A 158 -4.15 -27.47 6.47
N VAL A 159 -3.25 -27.06 5.57
CA VAL A 159 -2.74 -27.95 4.51
C VAL A 159 -1.74 -28.96 5.05
N ALA A 160 -0.92 -28.59 6.04
CA ALA A 160 0.08 -29.47 6.64
C ALA A 160 -0.55 -30.57 7.51
N ASP A 161 -1.69 -30.30 8.15
CA ASP A 161 -2.41 -31.24 9.02
C ASP A 161 -3.34 -32.21 8.24
N MET A 162 -3.57 -31.98 6.95
CA MET A 162 -4.41 -32.81 6.08
C MET A 162 -3.69 -34.04 5.54
#